data_AF-A0A957IRR5-F1
#
_entry.id   AF-A0A957IRR5-F1
#
_cell.length_a   1.000
_cell.length_b   1.000
_cell.length_c   1.000
_cell.angle_alpha   90.00
_cell.angle_beta   90.00
_cell.angle_gamma   90.00
#
_symmetry.space_group_name_H-M   'P 1'
#
loop_
_entity.id
_entity.type
_entity.pdbx_description
1 polymer ?
#
loop_
_entity_poly.entity_id
_entity_poly.type
_entity_poly.pdbx_seq_one_letter_code
_entity_poly.pdbx_strand_id
1 'polypeptide(L)'
;HYTALSTLLSNFLISEEFISVGMNLSVQCYEEVAFGSEDAAETAVSAYPQLAETFAVGTNTGPFAYTVCATWDVGRAPAIENEAIRSDLPTLVLAGEYDPITPPAWGQLVAANLSQATYLEFPGLGHAVSTAGDCPQSITLAFFANPTASPAASCLAEMGSPAFVVGSESGEIVLEPFSETDPFAMSGVVPAGWEQAGPGTYVRGASILDQTLIIQVAAPAAPGIMADVFTSSLLNSLGVEALGESVGTFVDNGRSWSLYTATVQGHLLDLATAETAEGVFMVAMISTEEEREGLITAVFQPALTALTLNR
;
A
#
# COMPACT_ATOMS: atom_id res chain seq x y z
N HIS A 1 -4.57 18.35 10.71
CA HIS A 1 -5.88 17.90 11.24
C HIS A 1 -6.58 16.83 10.41
N TYR A 2 -5.98 16.33 9.32
CA TYR A 2 -6.51 15.17 8.59
C TYR A 2 -5.42 14.13 8.36
N THR A 3 -4.36 14.05 9.15
CA THR A 3 -3.20 13.22 8.77
C THR A 3 -3.55 11.73 8.82
N ALA A 4 -4.33 11.25 9.79
CA ALA A 4 -4.74 9.83 9.85
C ALA A 4 -5.81 9.51 8.81
N LEU A 5 -6.78 10.42 8.64
CA LEU A 5 -7.75 10.33 7.56
C LEU A 5 -7.06 10.44 6.20
N SER A 6 -5.97 11.19 6.09
CA SER A 6 -5.13 11.34 4.91
C SER A 6 -4.28 10.11 4.71
N THR A 7 -3.80 9.41 5.73
CA THR A 7 -3.07 8.14 5.57
C THR A 7 -4.03 7.02 5.18
N LEU A 8 -5.24 6.98 5.76
CA LEU A 8 -6.31 6.06 5.40
C LEU A 8 -6.91 6.38 4.01
N LEU A 9 -7.13 7.66 3.70
CA LEU A 9 -7.52 8.12 2.36
C LEU A 9 -6.35 8.07 1.39
N SER A 10 -5.10 8.17 1.83
CA SER A 10 -3.93 7.93 0.98
C SER A 10 -3.87 6.45 0.63
N ASN A 11 -4.20 5.54 1.53
CA ASN A 11 -4.42 4.13 1.17
C ASN A 11 -5.58 3.97 0.18
N PHE A 12 -6.68 4.73 0.35
CA PHE A 12 -7.80 4.77 -0.61
C PHE A 12 -7.40 5.34 -1.99
N LEU A 13 -6.55 6.37 -2.00
CA LEU A 13 -5.97 6.99 -3.20
C LEU A 13 -4.94 6.06 -3.87
N ILE A 14 -4.19 5.29 -3.07
CA ILE A 14 -3.10 4.41 -3.51
C ILE A 14 -3.61 3.12 -4.16
N SER A 15 -4.76 2.57 -3.74
CA SER A 15 -5.28 1.33 -4.32
C SER A 15 -6.31 1.51 -5.44
N GLU A 16 -7.14 2.56 -5.44
CA GLU A 16 -8.26 2.67 -6.41
C GLU A 16 -8.45 4.06 -7.07
N GLU A 17 -7.74 5.12 -6.67
CA GLU A 17 -7.99 6.49 -7.21
C GLU A 17 -6.85 7.07 -8.08
N PHE A 18 -5.75 6.36 -8.31
CA PHE A 18 -4.74 6.77 -9.30
C PHE A 18 -5.11 6.42 -10.75
N ILE A 19 -6.10 5.56 -10.94
CA ILE A 19 -6.45 5.03 -12.25
C ILE A 19 -7.94 5.26 -12.46
N SER A 20 -8.28 6.22 -13.32
CA SER A 20 -9.64 6.28 -13.87
C SER A 20 -9.86 5.03 -14.71
N VAL A 21 -10.58 4.04 -14.18
CA VAL A 21 -10.76 2.72 -14.82
C VAL A 21 -11.30 2.87 -16.25
N GLY A 22 -12.29 3.73 -16.46
CA GLY A 22 -12.84 3.99 -17.80
C GLY A 22 -11.82 4.59 -18.76
N MET A 23 -10.98 5.52 -18.29
CA MET A 23 -9.90 6.10 -19.09
C MET A 23 -8.81 5.06 -19.38
N ASN A 24 -8.38 4.31 -18.36
CA ASN A 24 -7.37 3.26 -18.46
C ASN A 24 -7.79 2.20 -19.47
N LEU A 25 -9.00 1.66 -19.36
CA LEU A 25 -9.55 0.72 -20.34
C LEU A 25 -9.60 1.35 -21.73
N SER A 26 -9.99 2.62 -21.85
CA SER A 26 -10.05 3.29 -23.15
C SER A 26 -8.67 3.37 -23.83
N VAL A 27 -7.60 3.61 -23.06
CA VAL A 27 -6.22 3.65 -23.58
C VAL A 27 -5.70 2.24 -23.84
N GLN A 28 -5.80 1.34 -22.85
CA GLN A 28 -5.29 -0.03 -22.94
C GLN A 28 -5.95 -0.83 -24.08
N CYS A 29 -7.26 -0.69 -24.26
CA CYS A 29 -7.97 -1.35 -25.35
C CYS A 29 -7.56 -0.80 -26.73
N TYR A 30 -7.25 0.50 -26.83
CA TYR A 30 -6.87 1.16 -28.08
C TYR A 30 -5.40 0.88 -28.46
N GLU A 31 -4.49 0.94 -27.49
CA GLU A 31 -3.03 1.01 -27.71
C GLU A 31 -2.27 -0.26 -27.36
N GLU A 32 -2.80 -1.14 -26.50
CA GLU A 32 -2.05 -2.30 -25.97
C GLU A 32 -2.72 -3.62 -26.31
N VAL A 33 -3.92 -3.86 -25.78
CA VAL A 33 -4.68 -5.12 -25.98
C VAL A 33 -4.93 -5.37 -27.46
N ALA A 34 -5.08 -4.31 -28.24
CA ALA A 34 -5.23 -4.39 -29.68
C ALA A 34 -4.03 -5.09 -30.36
N PHE A 35 -2.80 -4.91 -29.89
CA PHE A 35 -1.60 -5.53 -30.48
C PHE A 35 -1.26 -6.91 -29.90
N GLY A 36 -1.95 -7.33 -28.84
CA GLY A 36 -1.81 -8.66 -28.24
C GLY A 36 -2.73 -9.73 -28.84
N SER A 37 -2.61 -10.95 -28.32
CA SER A 37 -3.63 -12.00 -28.48
C SER A 37 -3.84 -12.76 -27.19
N GLU A 38 -5.11 -13.10 -26.92
CA GLU A 38 -5.50 -13.87 -25.73
C GLU A 38 -4.78 -15.22 -25.70
N ASP A 39 -4.78 -15.97 -26.82
CA ASP A 39 -4.04 -17.24 -26.95
C ASP A 39 -2.55 -17.12 -26.60
N ALA A 40 -1.88 -16.03 -27.00
CA ALA A 40 -0.47 -15.83 -26.71
C ALA A 40 -0.25 -15.52 -25.22
N ALA A 41 -1.15 -14.73 -24.61
CA ALA A 41 -1.13 -14.46 -23.18
C ALA A 41 -1.36 -15.74 -22.37
N GLU A 42 -2.38 -16.54 -22.71
CA GLU A 42 -2.66 -17.83 -22.06
C GLU A 42 -1.48 -18.80 -22.17
N THR A 43 -0.87 -18.87 -23.37
CA THR A 43 0.32 -19.70 -23.58
C THR A 43 1.47 -19.26 -22.68
N ALA A 44 1.72 -17.96 -22.55
CA ALA A 44 2.77 -17.44 -21.68
C ALA A 44 2.49 -17.73 -20.20
N VAL A 45 1.24 -17.57 -19.76
CA VAL A 45 0.81 -17.84 -18.37
C VAL A 45 0.90 -19.32 -18.03
N SER A 46 0.70 -20.23 -18.98
CA SER A 46 0.80 -21.68 -18.76
C SER A 46 2.18 -22.13 -18.23
N ALA A 47 3.23 -21.35 -18.51
CA ALA A 47 4.57 -21.60 -17.99
C ALA A 47 4.73 -21.22 -16.50
N TYR A 48 3.79 -20.45 -15.94
CA TYR A 48 3.81 -19.94 -14.56
C TYR A 48 2.46 -20.16 -13.86
N PRO A 49 2.06 -21.42 -13.56
CA PRO A 49 0.75 -21.73 -12.98
C PRO A 49 0.45 -20.99 -11.67
N GLN A 50 1.49 -20.66 -10.89
CA GLN A 50 1.36 -19.93 -9.63
C GLN A 50 0.87 -18.50 -9.82
N LEU A 51 0.99 -17.93 -11.01
CA LEU A 51 0.56 -16.56 -11.33
C LEU A 51 -0.78 -16.51 -12.06
N ALA A 52 -1.38 -17.67 -12.36
CA ALA A 52 -2.56 -17.76 -13.22
C ALA A 52 -3.75 -16.93 -12.73
N GLU A 53 -3.99 -16.89 -11.40
CA GLU A 53 -5.07 -16.10 -10.81
C GLU A 53 -4.84 -14.59 -10.97
N THR A 54 -3.61 -14.11 -10.72
CA THR A 54 -3.22 -12.72 -10.93
C THR A 54 -3.41 -12.30 -12.39
N PHE A 55 -3.05 -13.17 -13.33
CA PHE A 55 -3.26 -12.91 -14.76
C PHE A 55 -4.73 -12.95 -15.16
N ALA A 56 -5.56 -13.80 -14.57
CA ALA A 56 -6.97 -13.93 -14.93
C ALA A 56 -7.75 -12.61 -14.78
N VAL A 57 -7.41 -11.83 -13.76
CA VAL A 57 -8.03 -10.53 -13.43
C VAL A 57 -7.24 -9.33 -13.94
N GLY A 58 -6.11 -9.54 -14.62
CA GLY A 58 -5.25 -8.47 -15.11
C GLY A 58 -5.95 -7.61 -16.18
N THR A 59 -5.84 -6.28 -16.05
CA THR A 59 -6.52 -5.30 -16.91
C THR A 59 -5.88 -5.10 -18.29
N ASN A 60 -4.68 -5.64 -18.51
CA ASN A 60 -3.93 -5.41 -19.76
C ASN A 60 -3.61 -6.69 -20.55
N THR A 61 -3.57 -7.86 -19.89
CA THR A 61 -3.07 -9.10 -20.51
C THR A 61 -3.89 -10.35 -20.18
N GLY A 62 -4.96 -10.22 -19.39
CA GLY A 62 -5.79 -11.34 -18.94
C GLY A 62 -7.06 -11.55 -19.77
N PRO A 63 -7.77 -12.68 -19.60
CA PRO A 63 -9.10 -12.91 -20.19
C PRO A 63 -10.09 -11.78 -19.90
N PHE A 64 -9.99 -11.17 -18.71
CA PHE A 64 -10.76 -9.96 -18.37
C PHE A 64 -10.51 -8.83 -19.36
N ALA A 65 -9.24 -8.46 -19.61
CA ALA A 65 -8.86 -7.40 -20.53
C ALA A 65 -9.40 -7.65 -21.95
N TYR A 66 -9.17 -8.85 -22.51
CA TYR A 66 -9.63 -9.20 -23.86
C TYR A 66 -11.16 -9.20 -23.97
N THR A 67 -11.86 -9.73 -22.96
CA THR A 67 -13.32 -9.73 -22.91
C THR A 67 -13.90 -8.32 -22.87
N VAL A 68 -13.36 -7.46 -21.98
CA VAL A 68 -13.82 -6.08 -21.85
C VAL A 68 -13.53 -5.30 -23.13
N CYS A 69 -12.30 -5.35 -23.64
CA CYS A 69 -11.88 -4.62 -24.83
C CYS A 69 -12.61 -5.06 -26.11
N ALA A 70 -13.07 -6.31 -26.22
CA ALA A 70 -13.90 -6.75 -27.34
C ALA A 70 -15.28 -6.05 -27.39
N THR A 71 -15.75 -5.53 -26.26
CA THR A 71 -17.03 -4.80 -26.15
C THR A 71 -16.86 -3.29 -25.99
N TRP A 72 -15.66 -2.83 -25.64
CA TRP A 72 -15.33 -1.42 -25.40
C TRP A 72 -14.99 -0.71 -26.71
N ASP A 73 -15.94 0.03 -27.27
CA ASP A 73 -15.88 0.61 -28.62
C ASP A 73 -14.94 1.84 -28.72
N VAL A 74 -13.63 1.61 -28.63
CA VAL A 74 -12.59 2.65 -28.74
C VAL A 74 -11.75 2.56 -30.02
N GLY A 75 -11.96 1.51 -30.82
CA GLY A 75 -11.20 1.27 -32.05
C GLY A 75 -9.79 0.72 -31.80
N ARG A 76 -8.89 0.94 -32.75
CA ARG A 76 -7.50 0.45 -32.71
C ARG A 76 -6.53 1.55 -33.09
N ALA A 77 -5.43 1.67 -32.35
CA ALA A 77 -4.31 2.53 -32.71
C ALA A 77 -3.68 2.13 -34.07
N PRO A 78 -3.13 3.11 -34.82
CA PRO A 78 -2.36 2.82 -36.03
C PRO A 78 -1.16 1.93 -35.72
N ALA A 79 -0.73 1.09 -36.66
CA ALA A 79 0.34 0.12 -36.43
C ALA A 79 1.69 0.74 -36.01
N ILE A 80 1.93 2.00 -36.36
CA ILE A 80 3.14 2.74 -35.98
C ILE A 80 3.30 2.88 -34.46
N GLU A 81 2.20 2.87 -33.69
CA GLU A 81 2.26 2.98 -32.22
C GLU A 81 2.91 1.76 -31.56
N ASN A 82 2.98 0.62 -32.27
CA ASN A 82 3.65 -0.60 -31.81
C ASN A 82 5.02 -0.83 -32.49
N GLU A 83 5.53 0.15 -33.23
CA GLU A 83 6.87 0.09 -33.81
C GLU A 83 7.92 0.65 -32.83
N ALA A 84 9.08 0.00 -32.76
CA ALA A 84 10.18 0.47 -31.93
C ALA A 84 10.67 1.86 -32.36
N ILE A 85 10.71 2.80 -31.41
CA ILE A 85 11.20 4.15 -31.66
C ILE A 85 12.70 4.15 -31.95
N ARG A 86 13.12 4.97 -32.94
CA ARG A 86 14.53 5.21 -33.26
C ARG A 86 14.82 6.70 -33.16
N SER A 87 15.90 7.04 -32.46
CA SER A 87 16.30 8.44 -32.27
C SER A 87 17.81 8.58 -32.10
N ASP A 88 18.30 9.76 -32.43
CA ASP A 88 19.65 10.24 -32.16
C ASP A 88 19.69 11.29 -31.04
N LEU A 89 18.56 11.58 -30.40
CA LEU A 89 18.53 12.43 -29.22
C LEU A 89 19.21 11.73 -28.04
N PRO A 90 20.02 12.44 -27.24
CA PRO A 90 20.53 11.89 -26.00
C PRO A 90 19.36 11.46 -25.10
N THR A 91 19.39 10.21 -24.64
CA THR A 91 18.29 9.60 -23.90
C THR A 91 18.83 8.86 -22.67
N LEU A 92 18.19 9.07 -21.53
CA LEU A 92 18.44 8.31 -20.30
C LEU A 92 17.30 7.32 -20.09
N VAL A 93 17.61 6.03 -20.04
CA VAL A 93 16.66 4.95 -19.75
C VAL A 93 17.00 4.37 -18.39
N LEU A 94 16.04 4.41 -17.47
CA LEU A 94 16.20 3.96 -16.10
C LEU A 94 15.26 2.78 -15.84
N ALA A 95 15.76 1.73 -15.19
CA ALA A 95 14.96 0.57 -14.80
C ALA A 95 15.31 0.10 -13.39
N GLY A 96 14.34 -0.40 -12.64
CA GLY A 96 14.58 -1.08 -11.36
C GLY A 96 14.79 -2.57 -11.58
N GLU A 97 15.78 -3.17 -10.92
CA GLU A 97 16.08 -4.61 -11.00
C GLU A 97 14.83 -5.49 -10.78
N TYR A 98 13.94 -5.06 -9.87
CA TYR A 98 12.73 -5.77 -9.49
C TYR A 98 11.44 -5.08 -9.96
N ASP A 99 11.49 -4.26 -11.01
CA ASP A 99 10.28 -3.62 -11.57
C ASP A 99 9.32 -4.67 -12.20
N PRO A 100 8.12 -4.91 -11.63
CA PRO A 100 7.18 -5.89 -12.16
C PRO A 100 6.21 -5.29 -13.20
N ILE A 101 6.20 -3.96 -13.38
CA ILE A 101 5.27 -3.24 -14.25
C ILE A 101 5.93 -2.97 -15.61
N THR A 102 7.15 -2.44 -15.59
CA THR A 102 7.98 -2.18 -16.79
C THR A 102 9.36 -2.83 -16.61
N PRO A 103 9.46 -4.16 -16.79
CA PRO A 103 10.65 -4.90 -16.40
C PRO A 103 11.91 -4.44 -17.15
N PRO A 104 13.11 -4.62 -16.57
CA PRO A 104 14.39 -4.19 -17.16
C PRO A 104 14.57 -4.57 -18.63
N ALA A 105 14.11 -5.77 -19.01
CA ALA A 105 14.17 -6.26 -20.38
C ALA A 105 13.49 -5.30 -21.39
N TRP A 106 12.39 -4.65 -21.01
CA TRP A 106 11.70 -3.68 -21.88
C TRP A 106 12.52 -2.40 -22.04
N GLY A 107 13.11 -1.89 -20.95
CA GLY A 107 14.04 -0.75 -21.00
C GLY A 107 15.26 -1.03 -21.88
N GLN A 108 15.80 -2.25 -21.82
CA GLN A 108 16.91 -2.69 -22.68
C GLN A 108 16.51 -2.71 -24.16
N LEU A 109 15.30 -3.17 -24.49
CA LEU A 109 14.77 -3.15 -25.86
C LEU A 109 14.60 -1.72 -26.41
N VAL A 110 14.14 -0.79 -25.57
CA VAL A 110 14.06 0.63 -25.92
C VAL A 110 15.46 1.20 -26.16
N ALA A 111 16.38 1.02 -25.20
CA ALA A 111 17.74 1.54 -25.30
C ALA A 111 18.49 1.02 -26.53
N ALA A 112 18.27 -0.24 -26.93
CA ALA A 112 18.90 -0.85 -28.11
C ALA A 112 18.55 -0.16 -29.43
N ASN A 113 17.42 0.55 -29.52
CA ASN A 113 16.99 1.28 -30.73
C ASN A 113 17.38 2.76 -30.73
N LEU A 114 18.03 3.24 -29.66
CA LEU A 114 18.42 4.64 -29.48
C LEU A 114 19.93 4.78 -29.62
N SER A 115 20.36 5.60 -30.59
CA SER A 115 21.80 5.69 -30.92
C SER A 115 22.64 6.46 -29.90
N GLN A 116 22.00 7.24 -29.02
CA GLN A 116 22.63 7.97 -27.91
C GLN A 116 21.92 7.69 -26.57
N ALA A 117 21.73 6.40 -26.23
CA ALA A 117 21.14 6.00 -24.95
C ALA A 117 22.17 5.69 -23.86
N THR A 118 21.90 6.17 -22.66
CA THR A 118 22.48 5.65 -21.42
C THR A 118 21.42 4.83 -20.70
N TYR A 119 21.62 3.52 -20.59
CA TYR A 119 20.75 2.63 -19.82
C TYR A 119 21.35 2.36 -18.45
N LEU A 120 20.57 2.52 -17.39
CA LEU A 120 20.97 2.23 -16.02
C LEU A 120 19.90 1.40 -15.32
N GLU A 121 20.32 0.25 -14.82
CA GLU A 121 19.50 -0.64 -14.00
C GLU A 121 19.91 -0.45 -12.52
N PHE A 122 18.93 -0.18 -11.66
CA PHE A 122 19.14 0.16 -10.26
C PHE A 122 18.91 -1.06 -9.36
N PRO A 123 19.95 -1.54 -8.65
CA PRO A 123 19.84 -2.70 -7.77
C PRO A 123 18.78 -2.49 -6.68
N GLY A 124 17.96 -3.51 -6.45
CA GLY A 124 16.97 -3.52 -5.37
C GLY A 124 15.80 -2.55 -5.49
N LEU A 125 15.68 -1.81 -6.60
CA LEU A 125 14.53 -0.93 -6.84
C LEU A 125 13.47 -1.61 -7.72
N GLY A 126 12.22 -1.21 -7.50
CA GLY A 126 11.06 -1.60 -8.31
C GLY A 126 10.67 -0.51 -9.33
N HIS A 127 9.37 -0.31 -9.51
CA HIS A 127 8.83 0.66 -10.46
C HIS A 127 9.11 2.13 -10.09
N ALA A 128 9.10 3.02 -11.09
CA ALA A 128 9.26 4.47 -10.94
C ALA A 128 10.61 4.94 -10.35
N VAL A 129 11.72 4.34 -10.78
CA VAL A 129 13.07 4.57 -10.22
C VAL A 129 13.54 6.02 -10.18
N SER A 130 13.11 6.88 -11.11
CA SER A 130 13.63 8.26 -11.24
C SER A 130 13.52 9.11 -9.96
N THR A 131 12.58 8.77 -9.07
CA THR A 131 12.35 9.45 -7.78
C THR A 131 12.73 8.58 -6.57
N ALA A 132 13.23 7.37 -6.78
CA ALA A 132 13.46 6.37 -5.74
C ALA A 132 14.82 6.52 -5.04
N GLY A 133 14.97 7.58 -4.24
CA GLY A 133 16.16 7.86 -3.44
C GLY A 133 17.25 8.67 -4.16
N ASP A 134 18.33 8.97 -3.44
CA ASP A 134 19.33 9.97 -3.84
C ASP A 134 20.09 9.59 -5.11
N CYS A 135 20.43 8.31 -5.28
CA CYS A 135 21.22 7.85 -6.41
C CYS A 135 20.49 8.06 -7.76
N PRO A 136 19.31 7.47 -8.02
CA PRO A 136 18.60 7.71 -9.27
C PRO A 136 18.18 9.17 -9.48
N GLN A 137 17.81 9.89 -8.41
CA GLN A 137 17.47 11.31 -8.50
C GLN A 137 18.67 12.15 -8.95
N SER A 138 19.84 11.96 -8.35
CA SER A 138 21.05 12.71 -8.71
C SER A 138 21.47 12.46 -10.16
N ILE A 139 21.37 11.22 -10.64
CA ILE A 139 21.64 10.83 -12.04
C ILE A 139 20.64 11.49 -12.98
N THR A 140 19.35 11.46 -12.65
CA THR A 140 18.28 12.10 -13.43
C THR A 140 18.50 13.61 -13.56
N LEU A 141 18.81 14.28 -12.45
CA LEU A 141 19.10 15.72 -12.43
C LEU A 141 20.38 16.06 -13.20
N ALA A 142 21.42 15.24 -13.09
CA ALA A 142 22.66 15.43 -13.84
C ALA A 142 22.44 15.31 -15.35
N PHE A 143 21.62 14.35 -15.79
CA PHE A 143 21.23 14.23 -17.19
C PHE A 143 20.43 15.44 -17.68
N PHE A 144 19.46 15.94 -16.91
CA PHE A 144 18.75 17.16 -17.29
C PHE A 144 19.67 18.39 -17.38
N ALA A 145 20.68 18.48 -16.51
CA ALA A 145 21.65 19.57 -16.54
C ALA A 145 22.60 19.48 -17.75
N ASN A 146 22.97 18.28 -18.19
CA ASN A 146 23.78 18.06 -19.38
C ASN A 146 23.46 16.72 -20.06
N PRO A 147 22.49 16.68 -20.98
CA PRO A 147 22.01 15.42 -21.56
C PRO A 147 23.03 14.78 -22.53
N THR A 148 24.02 15.55 -23.00
CA THR A 148 25.07 15.04 -23.91
C THR A 148 26.23 14.36 -23.19
N ALA A 149 26.31 14.49 -21.86
CA ALA A 149 27.30 13.81 -21.05
C ALA A 149 26.63 12.65 -20.30
N SER A 150 27.27 11.49 -20.29
CA SER A 150 26.81 10.38 -19.45
C SER A 150 26.91 10.77 -17.97
N PRO A 151 25.82 10.67 -17.20
CA PRO A 151 25.84 10.98 -15.78
C PRO A 151 26.75 10.02 -15.02
N ALA A 152 27.37 10.50 -13.94
CA ALA A 152 28.17 9.65 -13.07
C ALA A 152 27.26 8.67 -12.32
N ALA A 153 27.54 7.37 -12.46
CA ALA A 153 26.71 6.28 -11.95
C ALA A 153 27.39 5.47 -10.83
N SER A 154 28.40 6.05 -10.16
CA SER A 154 29.18 5.31 -9.14
C SER A 154 28.35 4.93 -7.91
N CYS A 155 27.29 5.68 -7.60
CA CYS A 155 26.40 5.39 -6.48
C CYS A 155 25.63 4.06 -6.64
N LEU A 156 25.51 3.52 -7.86
CA LEU A 156 24.90 2.20 -8.08
C LEU A 156 25.66 1.09 -7.33
N ALA A 157 26.98 1.23 -7.16
CA ALA A 157 27.80 0.25 -6.46
C ALA A 157 27.55 0.22 -4.93
N GLU A 158 26.91 1.26 -4.40
CA GLU A 158 26.55 1.38 -2.98
C GLU A 158 25.10 0.91 -2.74
N MET A 159 24.33 0.65 -3.80
CA MET A 159 22.98 0.12 -3.70
C MET A 159 23.02 -1.38 -3.41
N GLY A 160 22.09 -1.84 -2.59
CA GLY A 160 21.97 -3.24 -2.19
C GLY A 160 20.60 -3.82 -2.52
N SER A 161 20.49 -5.14 -2.44
CA SER A 161 19.21 -5.84 -2.56
C SER A 161 18.25 -5.44 -1.43
N PRO A 162 16.93 -5.54 -1.64
CA PRO A 162 15.94 -5.33 -0.60
C PRO A 162 16.23 -6.25 0.58
N ALA A 163 16.10 -5.72 1.79
CA ALA A 163 16.08 -6.56 2.97
C ALA A 163 14.74 -7.31 3.00
N PHE A 164 14.78 -8.61 2.72
CA PHE A 164 13.61 -9.47 2.94
C PHE A 164 13.48 -9.71 4.43
N VAL A 165 12.48 -9.09 5.06
CA VAL A 165 12.10 -9.37 6.43
C VAL A 165 11.14 -10.54 6.40
N VAL A 166 11.57 -11.71 6.89
CA VAL A 166 10.66 -12.83 7.10
C VAL A 166 9.80 -12.47 8.31
N GLY A 167 8.48 -12.65 8.21
CA GLY A 167 7.56 -12.40 9.31
C GLY A 167 8.09 -12.97 10.64
N SER A 168 8.38 -12.06 11.58
CA SER A 168 8.95 -12.30 12.91
C SER A 168 10.43 -12.74 12.98
N GLU A 169 11.36 -11.79 12.83
CA GLU A 169 12.33 -11.66 13.93
C GLU A 169 11.59 -10.97 15.07
N SER A 170 11.12 -11.80 15.98
CA SER A 170 10.59 -11.46 17.31
C SER A 170 11.68 -10.76 18.14
N GLY A 171 12.04 -9.54 17.73
CA GLY A 171 12.47 -8.55 18.68
C GLY A 171 11.34 -8.33 19.66
N GLU A 172 11.67 -8.23 20.96
CA GLU A 172 10.71 -7.82 21.97
C GLU A 172 10.09 -6.48 21.54
N ILE A 173 8.78 -6.46 21.28
CA ILE A 173 8.09 -5.21 20.97
C ILE A 173 8.04 -4.40 22.26
N VAL A 174 8.91 -3.40 22.34
CA VAL A 174 8.91 -2.43 23.44
C VAL A 174 7.75 -1.46 23.22
N LEU A 175 6.89 -1.34 24.21
CA LEU A 175 5.76 -0.41 24.17
C LEU A 175 6.14 0.90 24.88
N GLU A 176 5.82 2.02 24.26
CA GLU A 176 5.99 3.37 24.80
C GLU A 176 4.63 3.99 25.11
N PRO A 177 4.51 4.73 26.23
CA PRO A 177 3.28 5.43 26.56
C PRO A 177 3.07 6.62 25.62
N PHE A 178 1.82 6.84 25.21
CA PHE A 178 1.39 8.08 24.58
C PHE A 178 0.31 8.77 25.42
N SER A 179 0.21 10.08 25.28
CA SER A 179 -0.82 10.90 25.92
C SER A 179 -1.22 12.04 24.99
N GLU A 180 -2.52 12.16 24.72
CA GLU A 180 -3.09 13.17 23.83
C GLU A 180 -4.16 13.97 24.57
N THR A 181 -4.36 15.22 24.16
CA THR A 181 -5.34 16.15 24.76
C THR A 181 -6.43 16.61 23.80
N ASP A 182 -6.26 16.38 22.49
CA ASP A 182 -7.14 16.82 21.39
C ASP A 182 -7.19 15.69 20.34
N PRO A 183 -8.37 15.21 19.87
CA PRO A 183 -9.74 15.67 20.13
C PRO A 183 -10.32 15.19 21.47
N PHE A 184 -9.73 14.14 22.05
CA PHE A 184 -10.13 13.62 23.35
C PHE A 184 -8.88 13.42 24.21
N ALA A 185 -9.01 13.72 25.49
CA ALA A 185 -7.93 13.53 26.43
C ALA A 185 -7.80 12.03 26.74
N MET A 186 -6.83 11.36 26.11
CA MET A 186 -6.62 9.92 26.24
C MET A 186 -5.14 9.57 26.37
N SER A 187 -4.85 8.45 27.03
CA SER A 187 -3.50 7.88 27.11
C SER A 187 -3.55 6.38 26.87
N GLY A 188 -2.48 5.83 26.33
CA GLY A 188 -2.35 4.41 26.06
C GLY A 188 -0.90 4.03 25.82
N VAL A 189 -0.69 2.92 25.10
CA VAL A 189 0.65 2.47 24.71
C VAL A 189 0.71 2.17 23.22
N VAL A 190 1.87 2.34 22.62
CA VAL A 190 2.15 2.06 21.20
C VAL A 190 3.53 1.43 21.07
N PRO A 191 3.79 0.56 20.09
CA PRO A 191 5.14 0.07 19.83
C PRO A 191 6.15 1.20 19.56
N ALA A 192 7.32 1.09 20.17
CA ALA A 192 8.43 2.00 19.96
C ALA A 192 8.80 2.04 18.46
N GLY A 193 8.98 3.25 17.94
CA GLY A 193 9.34 3.49 16.53
C GLY A 193 8.18 3.52 15.55
N TRP A 194 6.92 3.29 15.98
CA TRP A 194 5.76 3.53 15.12
C TRP A 194 5.46 5.03 15.02
N GLU A 195 5.14 5.49 13.82
CA GLU A 195 4.90 6.91 13.55
C GLU A 195 3.43 7.28 13.78
N GLN A 196 3.20 8.43 14.40
CA GLN A 196 1.85 8.92 14.63
C GLN A 196 1.27 9.47 13.31
N ALA A 197 0.33 8.75 12.74
CA ALA A 197 -0.40 9.20 11.55
C ALA A 197 -1.55 10.14 11.92
N GLY A 198 -2.06 10.13 13.15
CA GLY A 198 -3.03 11.10 13.65
C GLY A 198 -3.47 10.78 15.07
N PRO A 199 -4.52 11.45 15.60
CA PRO A 199 -4.93 11.25 16.99
C PRO A 199 -5.26 9.78 17.28
N GLY A 200 -4.51 9.18 18.22
CA GLY A 200 -4.61 7.76 18.56
C GLY A 200 -4.25 6.78 17.45
N THR A 201 -3.78 7.23 16.30
CA THR A 201 -3.47 6.39 15.13
C THR A 201 -1.97 6.34 14.88
N TYR A 202 -1.43 5.13 14.85
CA TYR A 202 0.00 4.88 14.69
C TYR A 202 0.23 3.81 13.62
N VAL A 203 1.20 4.06 12.74
CA VAL A 203 1.58 3.17 11.64
C VAL A 203 3.00 2.65 11.88
N ARG A 204 3.25 1.38 11.54
CA ARG A 204 4.61 0.82 11.65
C ARG A 204 5.55 1.46 10.63
N GLY A 205 5.09 1.63 9.40
CA GLY A 205 5.82 2.36 8.36
C GLY A 205 7.15 1.70 7.94
N ALA A 206 7.30 0.38 8.05
CA ALA A 206 8.54 -0.29 7.65
C ALA A 206 8.80 -0.19 6.14
N SER A 207 7.75 -0.01 5.34
CA SER A 207 7.83 0.31 3.90
C SER A 207 6.53 0.98 3.43
N ILE A 208 6.51 1.47 2.19
CA ILE A 208 5.27 1.98 1.56
C ILE A 208 4.18 0.90 1.40
N LEU A 209 4.54 -0.38 1.50
CA LEU A 209 3.62 -1.52 1.41
C LEU A 209 3.22 -2.06 2.79
N ASP A 210 3.84 -1.56 3.88
CA ASP A 210 3.51 -1.99 5.23
C ASP A 210 2.24 -1.28 5.70
N GLN A 211 1.14 -2.04 5.74
CA GLN A 211 -0.18 -1.53 6.12
C GLN A 211 -0.51 -1.78 7.59
N THR A 212 0.48 -2.20 8.38
CA THR A 212 0.30 -2.50 9.79
C THR A 212 0.10 -1.22 10.59
N LEU A 213 -1.04 -1.13 11.28
CA LEU A 213 -1.40 0.06 12.06
C LEU A 213 -2.25 -0.30 13.27
N ILE A 214 -2.28 0.62 14.24
CA ILE A 214 -3.17 0.57 15.39
C ILE A 214 -3.87 1.91 15.55
N ILE A 215 -5.16 1.85 15.85
CA ILE A 215 -6.03 2.99 16.16
C ILE A 215 -6.58 2.76 17.56
N GLN A 216 -6.37 3.74 18.44
CA GLN A 216 -6.83 3.73 19.82
C GLN A 216 -7.69 4.95 20.06
N VAL A 217 -8.89 4.74 20.58
CA VAL A 217 -9.85 5.81 20.75
C VAL A 217 -10.55 5.67 22.09
N ALA A 218 -10.51 6.73 22.88
CA ALA A 218 -11.29 6.85 24.10
C ALA A 218 -12.03 8.18 24.07
N ALA A 219 -13.36 8.13 24.20
CA ALA A 219 -14.22 9.30 24.23
C ALA A 219 -15.06 9.30 25.52
N PRO A 220 -15.15 10.44 26.24
CA PRO A 220 -15.94 10.52 27.46
C PRO A 220 -17.43 10.36 27.18
N ALA A 221 -18.16 9.79 28.13
CA ALA A 221 -19.61 9.70 28.05
C ALA A 221 -20.22 11.12 28.01
N ALA A 222 -20.82 11.50 26.88
CA ALA A 222 -21.46 12.80 26.68
C ALA A 222 -22.94 12.64 26.32
N PRO A 223 -23.85 13.47 26.86
CA PRO A 223 -25.25 13.47 26.45
C PRO A 223 -25.39 13.73 24.95
N GLY A 224 -25.89 12.75 24.20
CA GLY A 224 -26.10 12.84 22.74
C GLY A 224 -25.01 12.21 21.88
N ILE A 225 -23.89 11.75 22.45
CA ILE A 225 -22.94 10.85 21.78
C ILE A 225 -23.30 9.43 22.22
N MET A 226 -24.08 8.74 21.40
CA MET A 226 -24.36 7.33 21.64
C MET A 226 -23.19 6.47 21.12
N ALA A 227 -22.87 5.39 21.84
CA ALA A 227 -21.74 4.50 21.50
C ALA A 227 -21.87 3.91 20.09
N ASP A 228 -23.09 3.70 19.60
CA ASP A 228 -23.41 3.23 18.26
C ASP A 228 -23.07 4.27 17.17
N VAL A 229 -23.34 5.55 17.39
CA VAL A 229 -23.01 6.64 16.44
C VAL A 229 -21.51 6.82 16.34
N PHE A 230 -20.80 6.72 17.46
CA PHE A 230 -19.35 6.79 17.50
C PHE A 230 -18.71 5.61 16.76
N THR A 231 -19.19 4.40 17.09
CA THR A 231 -18.72 3.16 16.47
C THR A 231 -19.01 3.16 14.98
N SER A 232 -20.23 3.49 14.56
CA SER A 232 -20.62 3.52 13.14
C SER A 232 -19.86 4.57 12.31
N SER A 233 -19.60 5.76 12.86
CA SER A 233 -18.83 6.80 12.18
C SER A 233 -17.39 6.34 11.91
N LEU A 234 -16.78 5.68 12.89
CA LEU A 234 -15.42 5.17 12.77
C LEU A 234 -15.34 3.93 11.88
N LEU A 235 -16.29 2.99 11.99
CA LEU A 235 -16.42 1.86 11.06
C LEU A 235 -16.55 2.32 9.61
N ASN A 236 -17.38 3.34 9.37
CA ASN A 236 -17.50 3.94 8.04
C ASN A 236 -16.17 4.56 7.57
N SER A 237 -15.42 5.22 8.46
CA SER A 237 -14.09 5.73 8.12
C SER A 237 -13.05 4.63 7.85
N LEU A 238 -13.28 3.42 8.37
CA LEU A 238 -12.49 2.22 8.09
C LEU A 238 -13.02 1.41 6.89
N GLY A 239 -14.10 1.85 6.24
CA GLY A 239 -14.72 1.08 5.15
C GLY A 239 -15.42 -0.21 5.61
N VAL A 240 -15.75 -0.34 6.89
CA VAL A 240 -16.49 -1.48 7.45
C VAL A 240 -17.98 -1.15 7.49
N GLU A 241 -18.79 -1.84 6.69
CA GLU A 241 -20.23 -1.57 6.59
C GLU A 241 -20.99 -1.95 7.88
N ALA A 242 -20.62 -3.08 8.49
CA ALA A 242 -21.22 -3.54 9.74
C ALA A 242 -20.24 -4.47 10.49
N LEU A 243 -20.30 -4.43 11.82
CA LEU A 243 -19.65 -5.45 12.62
C LEU A 243 -20.47 -6.73 12.60
N GLY A 244 -19.81 -7.85 12.31
CA GLY A 244 -20.39 -9.18 12.48
C GLY A 244 -20.63 -9.51 13.95
N GLU A 245 -20.93 -10.78 14.21
CA GLU A 245 -21.04 -11.26 15.59
C GLU A 245 -19.69 -11.13 16.31
N SER A 246 -19.75 -10.78 17.60
CA SER A 246 -18.56 -10.77 18.44
C SER A 246 -17.94 -12.17 18.47
N VAL A 247 -16.64 -12.24 18.22
CA VAL A 247 -15.88 -13.50 18.22
C VAL A 247 -15.39 -13.88 19.62
N GLY A 248 -15.54 -12.97 20.59
CA GLY A 248 -15.10 -13.23 21.96
C GLY A 248 -15.17 -12.01 22.86
N THR A 249 -14.69 -12.20 24.09
CA THR A 249 -14.57 -11.11 25.06
C THR A 249 -13.17 -11.10 25.66
N PHE A 250 -12.67 -9.91 25.96
CA PHE A 250 -11.42 -9.70 26.70
C PHE A 250 -11.75 -8.87 27.94
N VAL A 251 -11.35 -9.35 29.12
CA VAL A 251 -11.63 -8.66 30.38
C VAL A 251 -10.32 -8.36 31.07
N ASP A 252 -10.05 -7.07 31.27
CA ASP A 252 -8.86 -6.63 31.98
C ASP A 252 -9.09 -5.25 32.63
N ASN A 253 -8.39 -4.98 33.73
CA ASN A 253 -8.52 -3.74 34.53
C ASN A 253 -9.97 -3.32 34.83
N GLY A 254 -10.88 -4.29 34.98
CA GLY A 254 -12.31 -4.04 35.25
C GLY A 254 -13.12 -3.57 34.03
N ARG A 255 -12.52 -3.55 32.83
CA ARG A 255 -13.21 -3.26 31.55
C ARG A 255 -13.46 -4.56 30.79
N SER A 256 -14.69 -4.74 30.33
CA SER A 256 -15.07 -5.85 29.45
C SER A 256 -15.11 -5.35 28.01
N TRP A 257 -14.34 -5.98 27.14
CA TRP A 257 -14.25 -5.69 25.72
C TRP A 257 -14.98 -6.77 24.91
N SER A 258 -15.74 -6.33 23.90
CA SER A 258 -16.27 -7.19 22.84
C SER A 258 -15.26 -7.20 21.69
N LEU A 259 -14.88 -8.39 21.23
CA LEU A 259 -13.89 -8.58 20.17
C LEU A 259 -14.57 -8.91 18.85
N TYR A 260 -14.08 -8.33 17.76
CA TYR A 260 -14.58 -8.52 16.41
C TYR A 260 -13.39 -8.71 15.47
N THR A 261 -13.63 -9.49 14.41
CA THR A 261 -12.70 -9.65 13.30
C THR A 261 -13.41 -9.33 12.00
N ALA A 262 -12.74 -8.61 11.11
CA ALA A 262 -13.24 -8.34 9.77
C ALA A 262 -12.09 -8.33 8.77
N THR A 263 -12.43 -8.22 7.50
CA THR A 263 -11.47 -7.95 6.43
C THR A 263 -11.75 -6.57 5.87
N VAL A 264 -10.74 -5.71 5.81
CA VAL A 264 -10.81 -4.38 5.20
C VAL A 264 -9.81 -4.35 4.06
N GLN A 265 -10.31 -4.25 2.83
CA GLN A 265 -9.47 -4.16 1.62
C GLN A 265 -8.40 -5.28 1.51
N GLY A 266 -8.77 -6.50 1.90
CA GLY A 266 -7.87 -7.67 1.87
C GLY A 266 -7.00 -7.85 3.12
N HIS A 267 -7.00 -6.91 4.07
CA HIS A 267 -6.25 -7.01 5.31
C HIS A 267 -7.11 -7.43 6.49
N LEU A 268 -6.51 -8.13 7.44
CA LEU A 268 -7.20 -8.57 8.65
C LEU A 268 -7.32 -7.38 9.61
N LEU A 269 -8.55 -7.13 10.05
CA LEU A 269 -8.90 -6.16 11.07
C LEU A 269 -9.27 -6.89 12.36
N ASP A 270 -8.53 -6.60 13.44
CA ASP A 270 -8.89 -6.93 14.81
C ASP A 270 -9.46 -5.69 15.49
N LEU A 271 -10.68 -5.80 16.02
CA LEU A 271 -11.38 -4.70 16.66
C LEU A 271 -11.88 -5.09 18.04
N ALA A 272 -11.67 -4.21 19.01
CA ALA A 272 -12.22 -4.34 20.35
C ALA A 272 -13.01 -3.07 20.70
N THR A 273 -14.22 -3.25 21.23
CA THR A 273 -15.04 -2.14 21.73
C THR A 273 -15.42 -2.38 23.19
N ALA A 274 -15.48 -1.31 23.98
CA ALA A 274 -15.96 -1.37 25.35
C ALA A 274 -16.73 -0.09 25.69
N GLU A 275 -17.82 -0.25 26.40
CA GLU A 275 -18.62 0.85 26.93
C GLU A 275 -18.65 0.77 28.45
N THR A 276 -18.35 1.90 29.09
CA THR A 276 -18.33 2.02 30.56
C THR A 276 -19.04 3.30 30.98
N ALA A 277 -19.22 3.49 32.29
CA ALA A 277 -19.72 4.76 32.82
C ALA A 277 -18.80 5.95 32.53
N GLU A 278 -17.50 5.72 32.27
CA GLU A 278 -16.53 6.76 31.95
C GLU A 278 -16.63 7.21 30.47
N GLY A 279 -17.06 6.31 29.58
CA GLY A 279 -17.09 6.57 28.16
C GLY A 279 -17.00 5.32 27.29
N VAL A 280 -16.74 5.57 26.01
CA VAL A 280 -16.62 4.56 24.95
C VAL A 280 -15.14 4.41 24.59
N PHE A 281 -14.70 3.16 24.49
CA PHE A 281 -13.34 2.78 24.16
C PHE A 281 -13.33 1.89 22.94
N MET A 282 -12.34 2.09 22.08
CA MET A 282 -12.12 1.27 20.90
C MET A 282 -10.63 1.11 20.65
N VAL A 283 -10.23 -0.09 20.26
CA VAL A 283 -8.92 -0.35 19.67
C VAL A 283 -9.12 -1.17 18.40
N ALA A 284 -8.55 -0.71 17.30
CA ALA A 284 -8.53 -1.39 16.02
C ALA A 284 -7.09 -1.62 15.57
N MET A 285 -6.79 -2.79 15.03
CA MET A 285 -5.47 -3.12 14.49
C MET A 285 -5.63 -3.78 13.12
N ILE A 286 -4.87 -3.30 12.15
CA ILE A 286 -4.73 -3.95 10.84
C ILE A 286 -3.36 -4.60 10.81
N SER A 287 -3.30 -5.86 10.37
CA SER A 287 -2.05 -6.62 10.23
C SER A 287 -2.17 -7.68 9.13
N THR A 288 -1.02 -8.21 8.68
CA THR A 288 -1.00 -9.37 7.79
C THR A 288 -1.36 -10.66 8.52
N GLU A 289 -1.75 -11.71 7.79
CA GLU A 289 -2.08 -13.02 8.37
C GLU A 289 -0.89 -13.65 9.10
N GLU A 290 0.32 -13.49 8.55
CA GLU A 290 1.55 -14.10 9.08
C GLU A 290 1.94 -13.55 10.47
N GLU A 291 1.69 -12.27 10.73
CA GLU A 291 2.13 -11.61 11.97
C GLU A 291 1.03 -11.44 13.02
N ARG A 292 -0.24 -11.66 12.62
CA ARG A 292 -1.42 -11.32 13.41
C ARG A 292 -1.37 -11.89 14.83
N GLU A 293 -1.03 -13.18 14.98
CA GLU A 293 -0.98 -13.83 16.30
C GLU A 293 0.04 -13.15 17.23
N GLY A 294 1.22 -12.83 16.71
CA GLY A 294 2.27 -12.14 17.46
C GLY A 294 1.85 -10.73 17.89
N LEU A 295 1.23 -9.97 16.99
CA LEU A 295 0.78 -8.61 17.29
C LEU A 295 -0.43 -8.55 18.20
N ILE A 296 -1.32 -9.54 18.18
CA ILE A 296 -2.43 -9.60 19.13
C ILE A 296 -1.90 -9.59 20.56
N THR A 297 -0.91 -10.44 20.86
CA THR A 297 -0.34 -10.55 22.20
C THR A 297 0.59 -9.40 22.53
N ALA A 298 1.43 -8.96 21.59
CA ALA A 298 2.47 -7.97 21.85
C ALA A 298 1.99 -6.51 21.76
N VAL A 299 0.89 -6.24 21.04
CA VAL A 299 0.44 -4.87 20.74
C VAL A 299 -1.04 -4.68 21.07
N PHE A 300 -1.93 -5.48 20.47
CA PHE A 300 -3.36 -5.26 20.57
C PHE A 300 -3.88 -5.39 22.01
N GLN A 301 -3.60 -6.51 22.68
CA GLN A 301 -4.03 -6.74 24.06
C GLN A 301 -3.44 -5.71 25.05
N PRO A 302 -2.12 -5.41 25.02
CA PRO A 302 -1.56 -4.33 25.83
C PRO A 302 -2.22 -2.96 25.61
N ALA A 303 -2.60 -2.63 24.37
CA ALA A 303 -3.36 -1.42 24.08
C ALA A 303 -4.75 -1.43 24.73
N LEU A 304 -5.47 -2.57 24.73
CA LEU A 304 -6.74 -2.71 25.47
C LEU A 304 -6.55 -2.46 26.97
N THR A 305 -5.47 -2.97 27.54
CA THR A 305 -5.15 -2.84 28.96
C THR A 305 -4.82 -1.40 29.35
N ALA A 306 -4.05 -0.70 28.52
CA ALA A 306 -3.49 0.61 28.86
C ALA A 306 -4.39 1.80 28.48
N LEU A 307 -5.32 1.64 27.54
CA LEU A 307 -6.12 2.75 27.03
C LEU A 307 -7.03 3.34 28.12
N THR A 308 -6.85 4.64 28.39
CA THR A 308 -7.57 5.37 29.45
C THR A 308 -7.95 6.77 28.99
N LEU A 309 -8.99 7.33 29.61
CA LEU A 309 -9.30 8.76 29.51
C LEU A 309 -8.44 9.53 30.52
N ASN A 310 -7.81 10.60 30.06
CA ASN A 310 -7.09 11.53 30.92
C ASN A 310 -8.12 12.32 31.73
N ARG A 311 -7.96 12.35 33.05
CA ARG A 311 -8.81 13.13 33.96
C ARG A 311 -8.32 14.57 34.09
#